data_AF-A0A9E1J261-F1
#
_entry.id   AF-A0A9E1J261-F1
#
_cell.length_a   1.000
_cell.length_b   1.000
_cell.length_c   1.000
_cell.angle_alpha   90.00
_cell.angle_beta   90.00
_cell.angle_gamma   90.00
#
_symmetry.space_group_name_H-M   'P 1'
#
loop_
_entity.id
_entity.type
_entity.pdbx_description
1 polymer ?
#
loop_
_entity_poly.entity_id
_entity_poly.type
_entity_poly.pdbx_seq_one_letter_code
_entity_poly.pdbx_strand_id
1 'polypeptide(L)'
;MDSRICDMLGIEFPLVAFTHCRDVVVEVSKAGGFGVLGAASMSPEQLEVELSWIDEHIDGMPYGVDLIVPNKFVGKGETPSPEELLAMLPPEHRKFADGILAANGIEPGAPDQAFLRQRISLSKNLALEGAKAHMDVAFSHPIKLIANALGVPPREMLARGRADGVAVAALVGAKSHAINQVQAGVDILVVAGGEAGGHCGGVST
;
A
#
# COMPACT_ATOMS: atom_id res chain seq x y z
N MET A 1 27.73 -2.24 5.00
CA MET A 1 27.98 -2.53 3.57
C MET A 1 27.80 -1.21 2.82
N ASP A 2 28.70 -0.81 1.92
CA ASP A 2 28.61 0.51 1.28
C ASP A 2 27.72 0.44 0.02
N SER A 3 26.50 0.98 0.11
CA SER A 3 25.55 1.01 -1.01
C SER A 3 24.67 2.25 -0.96
N ARG A 4 24.30 2.77 -2.14
CA ARG A 4 23.49 3.99 -2.26
C ARG A 4 22.15 3.90 -1.51
N ILE A 5 21.53 2.72 -1.43
CA ILE A 5 20.27 2.56 -0.70
C ILE A 5 20.49 2.57 0.83
N CYS A 6 21.62 2.04 1.30
CA CYS A 6 22.03 2.13 2.70
C CYS A 6 22.23 3.60 3.11
N ASP A 7 22.93 4.40 2.29
CA ASP A 7 23.13 5.82 2.55
C ASP A 7 21.82 6.62 2.53
N MET A 8 20.96 6.35 1.55
CA MET A 8 19.69 7.05 1.37
C MET A 8 18.72 6.81 2.52
N LEU A 9 18.67 5.57 3.04
CA LEU A 9 17.71 5.17 4.07
C LEU A 9 18.31 5.15 5.48
N GLY A 10 19.62 5.28 5.62
CA GLY A 10 20.33 5.24 6.92
C GLY A 10 20.36 3.84 7.55
N ILE A 11 20.59 2.79 6.76
CA ILE A 11 20.54 1.37 7.18
C ILE A 11 21.87 0.64 6.95
N GLU A 12 22.10 -0.44 7.70
CA GLU A 12 23.34 -1.23 7.64
C GLU A 12 23.35 -2.23 6.47
N PHE A 13 22.21 -2.88 6.25
CA PHE A 13 22.02 -3.91 5.25
C PHE A 13 21.04 -3.43 4.17
N PRO A 14 21.32 -3.68 2.88
CA PRO A 14 20.41 -3.32 1.78
C PRO A 14 19.23 -4.31 1.69
N LEU A 15 18.54 -4.53 2.81
CA LEU A 15 17.41 -5.44 2.97
C LEU A 15 16.18 -4.64 3.37
N VAL A 16 15.17 -4.65 2.50
CA VAL A 16 13.91 -3.93 2.71
C VAL A 16 12.79 -4.95 2.84
N ALA A 17 12.06 -4.93 3.96
CA ALA A 17 10.98 -5.88 4.25
C ALA A 17 9.61 -5.18 4.17
N PHE A 18 8.86 -5.49 3.12
CA PHE A 18 7.46 -5.09 3.01
C PHE A 18 6.59 -6.07 3.81
N THR A 19 5.82 -5.55 4.77
CA THR A 19 5.03 -6.37 5.70
C THR A 19 3.75 -5.65 6.12
N HIS A 20 2.73 -6.42 6.48
CA HIS A 20 1.49 -5.89 7.07
C HIS A 20 1.54 -5.86 8.60
N CYS A 21 2.64 -6.34 9.21
CA CYS A 21 2.79 -6.46 10.65
C CYS A 21 3.80 -5.43 11.17
N ARG A 22 3.32 -4.50 12.00
CA ARG A 22 4.12 -3.46 12.65
C ARG A 22 5.29 -3.99 13.47
N ASP A 23 5.13 -5.14 14.13
CA ASP A 23 6.19 -5.79 14.90
C ASP A 23 7.35 -6.20 13.99
N VAL A 24 7.05 -6.73 12.80
CA VAL A 24 8.08 -7.09 11.82
C VAL A 24 8.77 -5.84 11.27
N VAL A 25 8.07 -4.73 11.08
CA VAL A 25 8.69 -3.45 10.70
C VAL A 25 9.75 -3.06 11.73
N VAL A 26 9.37 -3.08 13.01
CA VAL A 26 10.26 -2.72 14.12
C VAL A 26 11.49 -3.63 14.19
N GLU A 27 11.28 -4.94 14.20
CA GLU A 27 12.38 -5.89 14.36
C GLU A 27 13.35 -5.88 13.18
N VAL A 28 12.85 -5.73 11.95
CA VAL A 28 13.73 -5.62 10.77
C VAL A 28 14.58 -4.35 10.81
N SER A 29 13.97 -3.20 11.14
CA SER A 29 14.69 -1.94 11.24
C SER A 29 15.74 -1.96 12.36
N LYS A 30 15.42 -2.54 13.53
CA LYS A 30 16.40 -2.73 14.63
C LYS A 30 17.54 -3.68 14.29
N ALA A 31 17.28 -4.66 13.43
CA ALA A 31 18.30 -5.59 12.94
C ALA A 31 19.23 -4.98 11.85
N GLY A 32 19.07 -3.69 11.52
CA GLY A 32 19.89 -2.98 10.54
C GLY A 32 19.37 -3.03 9.10
N GLY A 33 18.19 -3.62 8.87
CA GLY A 33 17.46 -3.55 7.61
C GLY A 33 16.49 -2.36 7.60
N PHE A 34 15.47 -2.41 6.73
CA PHE A 34 14.43 -1.39 6.62
C PHE A 34 13.04 -2.01 6.54
N GLY A 35 12.21 -1.81 7.57
CA GLY A 35 10.81 -2.22 7.55
C GLY A 35 9.92 -1.24 6.77
N VAL A 36 8.97 -1.76 5.98
CA VAL A 36 7.94 -0.98 5.28
C VAL A 36 6.55 -1.52 5.62
N LEU A 37 5.70 -0.68 6.23
CA LEU A 37 4.33 -1.05 6.58
C LEU A 37 3.40 -0.92 5.37
N GLY A 38 2.81 -2.03 4.92
CA GLY A 38 1.75 -2.05 3.92
C GLY A 38 0.40 -1.63 4.51
N ALA A 39 -0.09 -0.45 4.13
CA ALA A 39 -1.26 0.19 4.76
C ALA A 39 -2.44 0.42 3.80
N ALA A 40 -2.43 -0.16 2.61
CA ALA A 40 -3.44 0.05 1.57
C ALA A 40 -4.91 -0.18 2.05
N SER A 41 -5.13 -1.13 2.95
CA SER A 41 -6.47 -1.47 3.46
C SER A 41 -6.81 -0.91 4.84
N MET A 42 -5.90 -0.16 5.48
CA MET A 42 -6.14 0.48 6.77
C MET A 42 -6.93 1.77 6.57
N SER A 43 -7.82 2.17 7.48
CA SER A 43 -8.34 3.55 7.48
C SER A 43 -7.24 4.54 7.93
N PRO A 44 -7.38 5.86 7.72
CA PRO A 44 -6.41 6.83 8.22
C PRO A 44 -6.22 6.74 9.74
N GLU A 45 -7.29 6.50 10.49
CA GLU A 45 -7.25 6.35 11.95
C GLU A 45 -6.52 5.08 12.38
N GLN A 46 -6.67 3.99 11.61
CA GLN A 46 -5.90 2.77 11.86
C GLN A 46 -4.42 2.97 11.54
N LEU A 47 -4.12 3.67 10.44
CA LEU A 47 -2.74 4.00 10.07
C LEU A 47 -2.07 4.84 11.16
N GLU A 48 -2.74 5.87 11.68
CA GLU A 48 -2.26 6.69 12.80
C GLU A 48 -1.90 5.84 14.02
N VAL A 49 -2.77 4.90 14.39
CA VAL A 49 -2.54 3.99 15.53
C VAL A 49 -1.32 3.10 15.29
N GLU A 50 -1.19 2.55 14.09
CA GLU A 50 -0.10 1.64 13.73
C GLU A 50 1.26 2.37 13.66
N LEU A 51 1.30 3.57 13.06
CA LEU A 51 2.52 4.37 12.97
C LEU A 51 2.92 4.96 14.32
N SER A 52 1.97 5.44 15.13
CA SER A 52 2.24 5.86 16.51
C SER A 52 2.86 4.72 17.31
N TRP A 53 2.33 3.50 17.17
CA TRP A 53 2.91 2.34 17.82
C TRP A 53 4.34 2.06 17.32
N ILE A 54 4.58 2.11 16.01
CA ILE A 54 5.93 1.93 15.47
C ILE A 54 6.88 2.98 16.05
N ASP A 55 6.52 4.25 16.03
CA ASP A 55 7.35 5.34 16.55
C ASP A 55 7.76 5.14 18.02
N GLU A 56 6.83 4.65 18.85
CA GLU A 56 7.10 4.32 20.26
C GLU A 56 8.05 3.13 20.45
N HIS A 57 8.13 2.22 19.47
CA HIS A 57 8.83 0.94 19.60
C HIS A 57 10.07 0.81 18.70
N ILE A 58 10.30 1.73 17.76
CA ILE A 58 11.34 1.64 16.72
C ILE A 58 12.73 2.09 17.20
N ASP A 59 12.85 2.67 18.40
CA ASP A 59 14.10 3.19 18.98
C ASP A 59 14.86 4.16 18.05
N GLY A 60 14.12 4.96 17.28
CA GLY A 60 14.66 5.93 16.32
C GLY A 60 15.24 5.32 15.03
N MET A 61 15.09 4.01 14.81
CA MET A 61 15.50 3.37 13.57
C MET A 61 14.59 3.78 12.39
N PRO A 62 15.12 3.85 11.16
CA PRO A 62 14.34 4.29 10.01
C PRO A 62 13.35 3.22 9.56
N TYR A 63 12.19 3.65 9.08
CA TYR A 63 11.16 2.78 8.51
C TYR A 63 10.37 3.52 7.43
N GLY A 64 9.51 2.82 6.70
CA GLY A 64 8.66 3.41 5.67
C GLY A 64 7.24 2.87 5.66
N VAL A 65 6.44 3.43 4.75
CA VAL A 65 5.03 3.08 4.57
C VAL A 65 4.75 2.85 3.09
N ASP A 66 3.93 1.85 2.78
CA ASP A 66 3.44 1.54 1.44
C ASP A 66 1.94 1.81 1.33
N LEU A 67 1.58 2.70 0.41
CA LEU A 67 0.22 3.17 0.17
C LEU A 67 -0.18 2.92 -1.28
N ILE A 68 -1.49 3.04 -1.54
CA ILE A 68 -2.01 3.13 -2.90
C ILE A 68 -2.66 4.49 -3.07
N VAL A 69 -1.99 5.38 -3.81
CA VAL A 69 -2.51 6.70 -4.12
C VAL A 69 -2.72 6.85 -5.64
N PRO A 70 -3.98 6.86 -6.11
CA PRO A 70 -4.25 6.99 -7.53
C PRO A 70 -3.75 8.32 -8.10
N ASN A 71 -3.10 8.26 -9.27
CA ASN A 71 -2.70 9.45 -10.03
C ASN A 71 -3.91 10.10 -10.75
N LYS A 72 -4.98 9.33 -10.96
CA LYS A 72 -6.25 9.81 -11.53
C LYS A 72 -7.41 9.27 -10.70
N PHE A 73 -8.22 10.19 -10.20
CA PHE A 73 -9.46 9.85 -9.53
C PHE A 73 -10.57 9.74 -10.58
N VAL A 74 -11.15 8.56 -10.72
CA VAL A 74 -12.27 8.30 -11.63
C VAL A 74 -13.49 7.99 -10.77
N GLY A 75 -14.52 8.81 -10.89
CA GLY A 75 -15.71 8.78 -10.02
C GLY A 75 -15.93 10.16 -9.45
N LYS A 76 -17.01 10.83 -9.87
CA LYS A 76 -17.33 12.24 -9.64
C LYS A 76 -17.67 12.57 -8.17
N GLY A 77 -16.84 12.16 -7.21
CA GLY A 77 -17.07 12.37 -5.77
C GLY A 77 -18.15 11.48 -5.15
N GLU A 78 -18.71 10.53 -5.91
CA GLU A 78 -19.69 9.56 -5.39
C GLU A 78 -18.96 8.39 -4.73
N THR A 79 -19.26 8.14 -3.46
CA THR A 79 -18.74 6.99 -2.69
C THR A 79 -19.92 6.07 -2.38
N PRO A 80 -20.26 5.13 -3.28
CA PRO A 80 -21.42 4.26 -3.09
C PRO A 80 -21.30 3.45 -1.79
N SER A 81 -22.43 3.25 -1.12
CA SER A 81 -22.51 2.43 0.08
C SER A 81 -22.12 0.97 -0.22
N PRO A 82 -21.77 0.18 0.81
CA PRO A 82 -21.51 -1.25 0.64
C PRO A 82 -22.69 -1.98 -0.03
N GLU A 83 -23.91 -1.64 0.35
CA GLU A 83 -25.14 -2.19 -0.21
C GLU A 83 -25.32 -1.78 -1.68
N GLU A 84 -25.00 -0.53 -2.02
CA GLU A 84 -25.05 -0.03 -3.39
C GLU A 84 -24.01 -0.72 -4.27
N LEU A 85 -22.76 -0.85 -3.79
CA LEU A 85 -21.70 -1.59 -4.47
C LEU A 85 -22.09 -3.06 -4.68
N LEU A 86 -22.67 -3.69 -3.67
CA LEU A 86 -23.16 -5.06 -3.79
C LEU A 86 -24.26 -5.11 -4.86
N ALA A 87 -25.24 -4.20 -4.84
CA ALA A 87 -26.34 -4.15 -5.81
C ALA A 87 -25.88 -3.96 -7.26
N MET A 88 -24.69 -3.38 -7.49
CA MET A 88 -24.09 -3.25 -8.83
C MET A 88 -23.58 -4.59 -9.40
N LEU A 89 -23.39 -5.63 -8.58
CA LEU A 89 -22.93 -6.94 -9.05
C LEU A 89 -24.03 -7.66 -9.85
N PRO A 90 -23.79 -8.04 -11.11
CA PRO A 90 -24.76 -8.79 -11.89
C PRO A 90 -25.15 -10.10 -11.19
N PRO A 91 -26.44 -10.51 -11.21
CA PRO A 91 -26.90 -11.72 -10.55
C PRO A 91 -26.15 -12.98 -10.98
N GLU A 92 -25.69 -13.03 -12.23
CA GLU A 92 -24.93 -14.14 -12.80
C GLU A 92 -23.59 -14.37 -12.08
N HIS A 93 -22.88 -13.31 -11.69
CA HIS A 93 -21.62 -13.43 -10.95
C HIS A 93 -21.84 -13.96 -9.54
N ARG A 94 -22.92 -13.54 -8.87
CA ARG A 94 -23.29 -14.07 -7.55
C ARG A 94 -23.63 -15.55 -7.65
N LYS A 95 -24.49 -15.91 -8.61
CA LYS A 95 -24.88 -17.31 -8.84
C LYS A 95 -23.68 -18.20 -9.19
N PHE A 96 -22.71 -17.67 -9.94
CA PHE A 96 -21.47 -18.39 -10.23
C PHE A 96 -20.65 -18.65 -8.96
N ALA A 97 -20.42 -17.64 -8.13
CA ALA A 97 -19.70 -17.77 -6.86
C ALA A 97 -20.43 -18.73 -5.91
N ASP A 98 -21.75 -18.58 -5.74
CA ASP A 98 -22.59 -19.46 -4.92
C ASP A 98 -22.53 -20.91 -5.43
N GLY A 99 -22.49 -21.09 -6.76
CA GLY A 99 -22.35 -22.41 -7.39
C GLY A 99 -21.01 -23.08 -7.06
N ILE A 100 -19.91 -22.34 -7.04
CA ILE A 100 -18.60 -22.85 -6.61
C ILE A 100 -18.64 -23.27 -5.14
N LEU A 101 -19.19 -22.42 -4.26
CA LEU A 101 -19.31 -22.73 -2.84
C LEU A 101 -20.13 -24.01 -2.62
N ALA A 102 -21.31 -24.08 -3.23
CA ALA A 102 -22.20 -25.23 -3.12
C ALA A 102 -21.57 -26.52 -3.67
N ALA A 103 -20.85 -26.44 -4.80
CA ALA A 103 -20.13 -27.59 -5.36
C ALA A 103 -19.03 -28.13 -4.44
N ASN A 104 -18.54 -27.33 -3.50
CA ASN A 104 -17.56 -27.71 -2.49
C ASN A 104 -18.19 -27.93 -1.10
N GLY A 105 -19.52 -28.00 -1.00
CA GLY A 105 -20.24 -28.25 0.25
C GLY A 105 -20.23 -27.06 1.23
N ILE A 106 -19.96 -25.86 0.75
CA ILE A 106 -20.00 -24.62 1.55
C ILE A 106 -21.35 -23.94 1.29
N GLU A 107 -22.11 -23.67 2.36
CA GLU A 107 -23.35 -22.91 2.25
C GLU A 107 -23.05 -21.47 1.82
N PRO A 108 -23.65 -20.99 0.71
CA PRO A 108 -23.52 -19.59 0.32
C PRO A 108 -24.13 -18.70 1.39
N GLY A 109 -23.38 -17.70 1.85
CA GLY A 109 -23.79 -16.76 2.89
C GLY A 109 -23.45 -15.32 2.50
N ALA A 110 -24.03 -14.37 3.24
CA ALA A 110 -23.57 -12.98 3.14
C ALA A 110 -22.06 -12.91 3.44
N PRO A 111 -21.28 -12.08 2.73
CA PRO A 111 -19.87 -11.95 3.01
C PRO A 111 -19.66 -11.53 4.47
N ASP A 112 -18.58 -12.00 5.07
CA ASP A 112 -18.21 -11.62 6.43
C ASP A 112 -18.11 -10.08 6.56
N GLN A 113 -18.63 -9.55 7.66
CA GLN A 113 -18.65 -8.12 7.94
C GLN A 113 -17.23 -7.54 8.03
N ALA A 114 -16.25 -8.30 8.53
CA ALA A 114 -14.86 -7.83 8.57
C ALA A 114 -14.26 -7.75 7.17
N PHE A 115 -14.50 -8.77 6.34
CA PHE A 115 -14.10 -8.76 4.92
C PHE A 115 -14.71 -7.58 4.15
N LEU A 116 -16.00 -7.31 4.34
CA LEU A 116 -16.67 -6.15 3.73
C LEU A 116 -16.02 -4.85 4.16
N ARG A 117 -15.80 -4.66 5.47
CA ARG A 117 -15.15 -3.45 6.02
C ARG A 117 -13.79 -3.21 5.40
N GLN A 118 -12.95 -4.24 5.26
CA GLN A 118 -11.62 -4.09 4.66
C GLN A 118 -11.69 -3.64 3.19
N ARG A 119 -12.61 -4.20 2.40
CA ARG A 119 -12.82 -3.83 0.98
C ARG A 119 -13.37 -2.42 0.84
N ILE A 120 -14.25 -2.01 1.76
CA ILE A 120 -14.78 -0.65 1.83
C ILE A 120 -13.67 0.33 2.18
N SER A 121 -12.83 0.03 3.16
CA SER A 121 -11.68 0.87 3.54
C SER A 121 -10.74 1.08 2.36
N LEU A 122 -10.33 -0.01 1.67
CA LEU A 122 -9.53 0.11 0.45
C LEU A 122 -10.20 1.03 -0.58
N SER A 123 -11.50 0.85 -0.84
CA SER A 123 -12.23 1.66 -1.82
C SER A 123 -12.26 3.14 -1.43
N LYS A 124 -12.45 3.46 -0.14
CA LYS A 124 -12.41 4.83 0.38
C LYS A 124 -11.01 5.44 0.27
N ASN A 125 -9.96 4.66 0.54
CA ASN A 125 -8.57 5.12 0.46
C ASN A 125 -8.16 5.45 -0.97
N LEU A 126 -8.74 4.79 -1.97
CA LEU A 126 -8.53 5.09 -3.38
C LEU A 126 -9.29 6.35 -3.84
N ALA A 127 -10.26 6.84 -3.07
CA ALA A 127 -10.92 8.12 -3.36
C ALA A 127 -10.01 9.29 -2.98
N LEU A 128 -10.24 10.47 -3.57
CA LEU A 128 -9.39 11.65 -3.41
C LEU A 128 -9.14 12.02 -1.94
N GLU A 129 -10.22 12.15 -1.16
CA GLU A 129 -10.13 12.54 0.24
C GLU A 129 -9.45 11.46 1.10
N GLY A 130 -9.73 10.18 0.83
CA GLY A 130 -9.09 9.08 1.55
C GLY A 130 -7.59 9.02 1.26
N ALA A 131 -7.21 9.09 -0.02
CA ALA A 131 -5.81 9.11 -0.43
C ALA A 131 -5.04 10.28 0.19
N LYS A 132 -5.66 11.46 0.25
CA LYS A 132 -5.08 12.64 0.89
C LYS A 132 -4.92 12.44 2.40
N ALA A 133 -5.96 11.96 3.09
CA ALA A 133 -5.89 11.69 4.52
C ALA A 133 -4.80 10.66 4.87
N HIS A 134 -4.65 9.60 4.05
CA HIS A 134 -3.57 8.62 4.20
C HIS A 134 -2.18 9.23 4.06
N MET A 135 -1.98 10.09 3.05
CA MET A 135 -0.71 10.80 2.90
C MET A 135 -0.47 11.75 4.07
N ASP A 136 -1.49 12.48 4.52
CA ASP A 136 -1.37 13.42 5.63
C ASP A 136 -0.91 12.73 6.91
N VAL A 137 -1.49 11.57 7.24
CA VAL A 137 -1.05 10.72 8.35
C VAL A 137 0.38 10.21 8.10
N ALA A 138 0.67 9.58 6.95
CA ALA A 138 2.00 9.00 6.72
C ALA A 138 3.14 10.02 6.87
N PHE A 139 2.94 11.25 6.38
CA PHE A 139 3.93 12.33 6.47
C PHE A 139 3.92 13.09 7.81
N SER A 140 2.94 12.89 8.70
CA SER A 140 3.03 13.43 10.08
C SER A 140 3.94 12.59 10.96
N HIS A 141 4.28 11.37 10.53
CA HIS A 141 5.21 10.47 11.19
C HIS A 141 6.63 10.57 10.61
N PRO A 142 7.68 10.20 11.38
CA PRO A 142 9.08 10.33 11.00
C PRO A 142 9.55 9.24 10.00
N ILE A 143 8.72 8.91 9.01
CA ILE A 143 9.04 7.93 7.97
C ILE A 143 10.26 8.38 7.15
N LYS A 144 11.03 7.43 6.62
CA LYS A 144 12.15 7.67 5.69
C LYS A 144 11.87 7.26 4.27
N LEU A 145 10.78 6.54 4.05
CA LEU A 145 10.33 6.11 2.73
C LEU A 145 8.81 6.07 2.66
N ILE A 146 8.26 6.54 1.54
CA ILE A 146 6.88 6.30 1.14
C ILE A 146 6.84 5.58 -0.21
N ALA A 147 6.25 4.40 -0.25
CA ALA A 147 6.05 3.62 -1.47
C ALA A 147 4.63 3.85 -2.01
N ASN A 148 4.53 3.94 -3.34
CA ASN A 148 3.26 3.87 -4.05
C ASN A 148 3.19 2.56 -4.84
N ALA A 149 2.29 1.66 -4.43
CA ALA A 149 2.19 0.33 -5.04
C ALA A 149 1.53 0.33 -6.43
N LEU A 150 0.70 1.34 -6.76
CA LEU A 150 -0.04 1.36 -8.03
C LEU A 150 0.18 2.64 -8.83
N GLY A 151 0.80 2.49 -9.99
CA GLY A 151 0.99 3.57 -10.96
C GLY A 151 2.05 4.58 -10.54
N VAL A 152 2.15 5.67 -11.31
CA VAL A 152 3.09 6.76 -11.03
C VAL A 152 2.61 7.52 -9.78
N PRO A 153 3.45 7.71 -8.74
CA PRO A 153 3.09 8.50 -7.57
C PRO A 153 2.51 9.87 -7.96
N PRO A 154 1.51 10.38 -7.21
CA PRO A 154 1.01 11.72 -7.47
C PRO A 154 2.12 12.75 -7.25
N ARG A 155 2.05 13.87 -7.97
CA ARG A 155 3.03 14.96 -7.86
C ARG A 155 3.18 15.50 -6.44
N GLU A 156 2.09 15.50 -5.68
CA GLU A 156 2.07 15.93 -4.28
C GLU A 156 2.94 15.03 -3.41
N MET A 157 2.87 13.70 -3.56
CA MET A 157 3.72 12.75 -2.83
C MET A 157 5.20 12.98 -3.13
N LEU A 158 5.55 13.20 -4.40
CA LEU A 158 6.93 13.52 -4.81
C LEU A 158 7.41 14.85 -4.23
N ALA A 159 6.55 15.87 -4.21
CA ALA A 159 6.88 17.19 -3.68
C ALA A 159 7.10 17.15 -2.16
N ARG A 160 6.21 16.48 -1.42
CA ARG A 160 6.33 16.28 0.03
C ARG A 160 7.54 15.43 0.38
N GLY A 161 7.75 14.32 -0.33
CA GLY A 161 8.93 13.48 -0.16
C GLY A 161 10.23 14.27 -0.24
N ARG A 162 10.36 15.13 -1.26
CA ARG A 162 11.52 16.02 -1.40
C ARG A 162 11.61 17.06 -0.28
N ALA A 163 10.49 17.66 0.12
CA ALA A 163 10.47 18.71 1.14
C ALA A 163 10.89 18.17 2.52
N ASP A 164 10.45 16.95 2.84
CA ASP A 164 10.58 16.35 4.17
C ASP A 164 11.79 15.38 4.26
N GLY A 165 12.51 15.18 3.14
CA GLY A 165 13.64 14.25 3.07
C GLY A 165 13.20 12.78 3.18
N VAL A 166 12.02 12.45 2.66
CA VAL A 166 11.44 11.11 2.61
C VAL A 166 11.59 10.57 1.18
N ALA A 167 12.26 9.43 1.02
CA ALA A 167 12.44 8.82 -0.28
C ALA A 167 11.10 8.31 -0.85
N VAL A 168 10.82 8.59 -2.12
CA VAL A 168 9.64 8.05 -2.79
C VAL A 168 10.01 6.81 -3.58
N ALA A 169 9.35 5.70 -3.28
CA ALA A 169 9.50 4.43 -3.99
C ALA A 169 8.28 4.11 -4.85
N ALA A 170 8.49 3.39 -5.95
CA ALA A 170 7.39 2.90 -6.78
C ALA A 170 7.63 1.48 -7.26
N LEU A 171 6.58 0.66 -7.21
CA LEU A 171 6.61 -0.74 -7.66
C LEU A 171 6.48 -0.82 -9.18
N VAL A 172 7.30 -1.66 -9.82
CA VAL A 172 7.33 -1.83 -11.27
C VAL A 172 7.45 -3.31 -11.66
N GLY A 173 6.49 -3.80 -12.45
CA GLY A 173 6.52 -5.13 -13.06
C GLY A 173 6.79 -5.14 -14.57
N ALA A 174 6.97 -3.96 -15.20
CA ALA A 174 7.22 -3.84 -16.63
C ALA A 174 8.18 -2.69 -16.97
N LYS A 175 8.92 -2.82 -18.07
CA LYS A 175 9.87 -1.81 -18.55
C LYS A 175 9.22 -0.43 -18.75
N SER A 176 8.03 -0.39 -19.33
CA SER A 176 7.28 0.87 -19.53
C SER A 176 6.96 1.56 -18.20
N HIS A 177 6.62 0.80 -17.16
CA HIS A 177 6.38 1.34 -15.82
C HIS A 177 7.66 1.97 -15.27
N ALA A 178 8.78 1.26 -15.30
CA ALA A 178 10.07 1.78 -14.84
C ALA A 178 10.46 3.10 -15.53
N ILE A 179 10.31 3.18 -16.85
CA ILE A 179 10.59 4.42 -17.60
C ILE A 179 9.71 5.58 -17.10
N ASN A 180 8.41 5.34 -16.93
CA ASN A 180 7.49 6.37 -16.47
C ASN A 180 7.80 6.84 -15.04
N GLN A 181 8.20 5.92 -14.14
CA GLN A 181 8.61 6.28 -12.77
C GLN A 181 9.88 7.11 -12.74
N VAL A 182 10.89 6.76 -13.54
CA VAL A 182 12.12 7.55 -13.66
C VAL A 182 11.83 8.95 -14.20
N GLN A 183 10.98 9.07 -15.22
CA GLN A 183 10.57 10.36 -15.76
C GLN A 183 9.79 11.21 -14.75
N ALA A 184 9.05 10.58 -13.84
CA ALA A 184 8.35 11.27 -12.77
C ALA A 184 9.29 11.74 -11.64
N GLY A 185 10.52 11.21 -11.58
CA GLY A 185 11.50 11.56 -10.55
C GLY A 185 11.38 10.74 -9.27
N VAL A 186 10.92 9.48 -9.37
CA VAL A 186 10.93 8.52 -8.25
C VAL A 186 12.37 8.20 -7.83
N ASP A 187 12.62 8.12 -6.52
CA ASP A 187 13.95 7.88 -5.97
C ASP A 187 14.35 6.40 -6.03
N ILE A 188 13.39 5.49 -5.75
CA ILE A 188 13.61 4.04 -5.68
C ILE A 188 12.61 3.28 -6.56
N LEU A 189 13.11 2.41 -7.44
CA LEU A 189 12.27 1.46 -8.15
C LEU A 189 12.30 0.10 -7.45
N VAL A 190 11.12 -0.39 -7.05
CA VAL A 190 10.95 -1.75 -6.53
C VAL A 190 10.56 -2.64 -7.70
N VAL A 191 11.55 -3.35 -8.26
CA VAL A 191 11.37 -4.18 -9.45
C VAL A 191 10.88 -5.57 -9.06
N ALA A 192 9.62 -5.87 -9.37
CA ALA A 192 9.00 -7.16 -9.06
C ALA A 192 8.99 -8.07 -10.30
N GLY A 193 9.66 -9.23 -10.18
CA GLY A 193 9.62 -10.31 -11.17
C GLY A 193 8.33 -11.14 -11.10
N GLY A 194 8.17 -12.10 -12.01
CA GLY A 194 7.02 -13.02 -12.00
C GLY A 194 7.05 -14.02 -10.83
N GLU A 195 8.19 -14.13 -10.17
CA GLU A 195 8.46 -14.94 -8.99
C GLU A 195 7.98 -14.28 -7.69
N ALA A 196 7.70 -12.96 -7.74
CA ALA A 196 7.23 -12.23 -6.58
C ALA A 196 5.80 -12.66 -6.20
N GLY A 197 5.58 -12.86 -4.90
CA GLY A 197 4.24 -13.15 -4.38
C GLY A 197 3.33 -11.91 -4.37
N GLY A 198 2.01 -12.14 -4.28
CA GLY A 198 1.01 -11.09 -4.21
C GLY A 198 0.65 -10.47 -5.57
N HIS A 199 0.37 -9.18 -5.58
CA HIS A 199 -0.15 -8.46 -6.76
C HIS A 199 0.96 -8.16 -7.77
N CYS A 200 1.32 -9.13 -8.61
CA CYS A 200 2.33 -8.98 -9.66
C CYS A 200 1.84 -9.51 -11.03
N GLY A 201 2.14 -8.77 -12.11
CA GLY A 201 2.08 -9.29 -13.49
C GLY A 201 0.68 -9.56 -14.08
N GLY A 202 0.66 -10.33 -15.19
CA GLY A 202 -0.55 -10.58 -16.00
C GLY A 202 -1.51 -11.63 -15.44
N VAL A 203 -1.07 -12.40 -14.45
CA VAL A 203 -1.91 -13.26 -13.61
C VAL A 203 -1.38 -13.11 -12.19
N SER A 204 -1.98 -12.20 -11.42
CA SER A 204 -1.70 -12.06 -9.99
C SER A 204 -2.57 -13.03 -9.18
N THR A 205 -2.11 -13.39 -7.99
CA THR A 205 -2.89 -14.15 -6.98
C THR A 205 -4.18 -13.43 -6.61
#